data_AF-A0A933QYM7-F1
#
_entry.id   AF-A0A933QYM7-F1
#
_cell.length_a   1.000
_cell.length_b   1.000
_cell.length_c   1.000
_cell.angle_alpha   90.00
_cell.angle_beta   90.00
_cell.angle_gamma   90.00
#
_symmetry.space_group_name_H-M   'P 1'
#
loop_
_entity.id
_entity.type
_entity.pdbx_description
1 polymer ?
#
loop_
_entity_poly.entity_id
_entity_poly.type
_entity_poly.pdbx_seq_one_letter_code
_entity_poly.pdbx_strand_id
1 'polypeptide(L)' 'MSRGGLPPKQGLYDPNNEHDACGVGFVANIKGRKSHAIVRQGLTILENLTHRGAVGADPLAG' A
#
# COMPACT_ATOMS: atom_id res chain seq x y z
N MET A 1 11.50 10.95 -20.34
CA MET A 1 12.17 10.96 -19.02
C MET A 1 12.80 9.59 -18.84
N SER A 2 14.12 9.52 -18.68
CA SER A 2 14.85 8.26 -18.48
C SER A 2 14.35 7.58 -17.19
N ARG A 3 13.66 6.44 -17.31
CA ARG A 3 13.32 5.56 -16.18
C ARG A 3 14.57 4.82 -15.73
N GLY A 4 15.49 5.52 -15.07
CA GLY A 4 16.84 5.04 -14.75
C GLY A 4 16.95 3.92 -13.71
N GLY A 5 15.93 3.06 -13.54
CA GLY A 5 15.92 2.00 -12.54
C GLY A 5 15.07 0.77 -12.85
N LEU A 6 14.38 0.72 -13.99
CA LEU A 6 13.58 -0.44 -14.39
C LEU A 6 14.35 -1.30 -15.41
N PRO A 7 14.22 -2.64 -15.37
CA PRO A 7 14.83 -3.51 -16.37
C PRO A 7 14.30 -3.20 -17.79
N PRO A 8 15.04 -3.56 -18.85
CA PRO A 8 14.52 -3.45 -20.22
C PRO A 8 13.33 -4.41 -20.43
N LYS A 9 12.48 -4.10 -21.42
CA LYS A 9 11.36 -4.97 -21.82
C LYS A 9 11.87 -6.39 -22.14
N GLN A 10 11.33 -7.41 -21.46
CA GLN A 10 11.77 -8.80 -21.60
C GLN A 10 10.61 -9.77 -21.34
N GLY A 11 10.36 -10.70 -22.27
CA GLY A 11 9.22 -11.62 -22.15
C GLY A 11 7.88 -10.87 -22.08
N LEU A 12 7.07 -11.16 -21.05
CA LEU A 12 5.79 -10.47 -20.79
C LEU A 12 5.95 -9.15 -20.00
N TYR A 13 7.15 -8.82 -19.52
CA TYR A 13 7.39 -7.59 -18.76
C TYR A 13 7.50 -6.38 -19.70
N ASP A 14 6.69 -5.34 -19.47
CA ASP A 14 6.79 -4.03 -20.13
C ASP A 14 6.95 -2.94 -19.05
N PRO A 15 8.08 -2.21 -19.02
CA PRO A 15 8.32 -1.15 -18.03
C PRO A 15 7.24 -0.05 -18.02
N ASN A 16 6.45 0.10 -19.09
CA ASN A 16 5.34 1.05 -19.16
C ASN A 16 4.14 0.69 -18.29
N ASN A 17 4.01 -0.58 -17.92
CA ASN A 17 2.96 -1.10 -17.06
C ASN A 17 3.41 -1.24 -15.59
N GLU A 18 4.65 -0.84 -15.27
CA GLU A 18 5.18 -0.91 -13.91
C GLU A 18 4.63 0.23 -13.05
N HIS A 19 4.04 -0.13 -11.90
CA HIS A 19 3.40 0.80 -10.99
C HIS A 19 3.49 0.32 -9.54
N ASP A 20 3.88 1.21 -8.62
CA ASP A 20 3.90 0.93 -7.19
C ASP A 20 2.47 0.72 -6.65
N ALA A 21 2.19 -0.48 -6.14
CA ALA A 21 0.89 -0.80 -5.57
C ALA A 21 0.76 -0.42 -4.09
N CYS A 22 1.82 -0.33 -3.29
CA CYS A 22 1.74 -0.25 -1.82
C CYS A 22 1.38 1.15 -1.25
N GLY A 23 0.63 1.19 -0.14
CA GLY A 23 0.25 2.43 0.56
C GLY A 23 0.57 2.45 2.06
N VAL A 24 0.76 3.66 2.61
CA VAL A 24 1.07 3.90 4.02
C VAL A 24 0.22 5.08 4.52
N GLY A 25 -0.25 5.01 5.77
CA GLY A 25 -0.92 6.11 6.45
C GLY A 25 -0.58 6.12 7.94
N PHE A 26 -0.77 7.26 8.61
CA PHE A 26 -0.49 7.40 10.03
C PHE A 26 -1.59 8.21 10.73
N VAL A 27 -1.71 8.02 12.04
CA VAL A 27 -2.58 8.82 12.90
C VAL A 27 -1.86 9.18 14.19
N ALA A 28 -2.06 10.39 14.68
CA ALA A 28 -1.43 10.87 15.91
C ALA A 28 -2.40 11.71 16.74
N ASN A 29 -2.35 11.54 18.06
CA ASN A 29 -3.02 12.43 18.99
C ASN A 29 -2.05 13.51 19.44
N ILE A 30 -2.21 14.72 18.90
CA ILE A 30 -1.33 15.87 19.17
C ILE A 30 -1.33 16.34 20.64
N LYS A 31 -2.32 15.91 21.43
CA LYS A 31 -2.40 16.21 22.87
C LYS A 31 -1.85 15.07 23.74
N GLY A 32 -1.33 13.99 23.13
CA GLY A 32 -0.73 12.86 23.83
C GLY A 32 -1.69 12.04 24.70
N ARG A 33 -3.00 12.27 24.59
CA ARG A 33 -3.98 11.56 25.43
C ARG A 33 -4.17 10.12 24.93
N LYS A 34 -3.94 9.16 25.83
CA LYS A 34 -4.22 7.75 25.57
C LYS A 34 -5.71 7.55 25.24
N SER A 35 -5.98 6.88 24.12
CA SER A 35 -7.32 6.49 23.71
C SER A 35 -7.26 5.34 22.71
N HIS A 36 -8.24 4.44 22.76
CA HIS A 36 -8.43 3.40 21.75
C HIS A 36 -8.89 3.95 20.38
N ALA A 37 -9.22 5.25 20.30
CA ALA A 37 -9.60 5.89 19.04
C ALA A 37 -8.49 5.81 17.97
N ILE A 38 -7.22 5.97 18.37
CA ILE A 38 -6.06 5.87 17.46
C ILE A 38 -5.99 4.49 16.81
N VAL A 39 -6.25 3.42 17.57
CA VAL A 39 -6.25 2.04 17.03
C VAL A 39 -7.35 1.88 15.99
N ARG A 40 -8.58 2.32 16.31
CA ARG A 40 -9.71 2.27 15.38
C ARG A 40 -9.43 3.05 14.09
N GLN A 41 -8.85 4.23 14.20
CA GLN A 41 -8.45 5.04 13.04
C GLN A 41 -7.36 4.35 12.21
N GLY A 42 -6.39 3.70 12.85
CA GLY A 42 -5.38 2.90 12.17
C GLY A 42 -5.98 1.75 11.35
N LEU A 43 -6.96 1.03 11.90
CA LEU A 43 -7.66 -0.03 11.17
C LEU A 43 -8.44 0.53 9.98
N THR A 44 -9.15 1.67 10.14
CA THR A 44 -9.83 2.34 9.03
C THR A 44 -8.87 2.79 7.93
N ILE A 45 -7.65 3.20 8.27
CA ILE A 45 -6.61 3.48 7.26
C ILE A 45 -6.30 2.21 6.45
N LEU A 46 -6.12 1.06 7.10
CA LEU A 46 -5.82 -0.21 6.42
C LEU A 46 -6.97 -0.67 5.53
N GLU A 47 -8.22 -0.59 5.99
CA GLU A 47 -9.42 -0.89 5.19
C GLU A 47 -9.49 -0.02 3.92
N ASN A 48 -9.15 1.26 4.03
CA ASN A 48 -9.13 2.16 2.89
C ASN A 48 -7.96 1.89 1.92
N LEU A 49 -6.91 1.20 2.37
CA LEU A 49 -5.75 0.82 1.56
C LEU A 49 -5.86 -0.59 0.98
N THR A 50 -6.93 -1.34 1.23
CA THR A 50 -7.07 -2.73 0.75
C THR A 50 -6.97 -2.86 -0.77
N HIS A 51 -7.47 -1.88 -1.55
CA HIS A 51 -7.35 -1.87 -3.01
C HIS A 51 -5.92 -1.70 -3.54
N ARG A 52 -4.96 -1.42 -2.64
CA ARG A 52 -3.53 -1.25 -2.88
C ARG A 52 -2.70 -2.42 -2.32
N GLY A 53 -3.36 -3.40 -1.70
CA GLY A 53 -2.73 -4.61 -1.20
C GLY A 53 -2.51 -5.63 -2.32
N ALA A 54 -1.49 -6.47 -2.15
CA ALA A 54 -1.41 -7.71 -2.92
C ALA A 54 -2.54 -8.65 -2.48
N VAL A 55 -3.19 -9.29 -3.44
CA VAL A 55 -4.14 -10.39 -3.17
C VAL A 55 -3.55 -11.69 -3.69
N GLY A 56 -3.60 -12.74 -2.88
CA GLY A 56 -3.20 -14.09 -3.31
C GLY A 56 -4.23 -14.74 -4.24
N ALA A 57 -3.87 -15.91 -4.80
CA ALA A 57 -4.84 -16.75 -5.51
C ALA A 57 -5.92 -17.33 -4.57
N ASP A 58 -5.59 -17.47 -3.28
CA ASP A 58 -6.55 -17.67 -2.21
C ASP A 58 -7.03 -16.29 -1.72
N PRO A 59 -8.35 -16.00 -1.80
CA PRO A 59 -8.92 -14.74 -1.33
C PRO A 59 -8.65 -14.41 0.15
N LEU A 60 -8.27 -15.40 0.96
CA LEU A 60 -7.97 -15.24 2.39
C LEU A 60 -6.47 -15.04 2.66
N ALA A 61 -5.62 -15.14 1.64
CA ALA A 61 -4.19 -14.90 1.76
C ALA A 61 -3.90 -13.40 1.59
N GLY A 62 -3.39 -12.78 2.66
CA GLY A 62 -2.97 -11.38 2.73
C GLY A 62 -1.77 -11.20 3.66
#